data_AF-A0A7W0FE46-F1
#
_entry.id   AF-A0A7W0FE46-F1
#
_cell.length_a   1.000
_cell.length_b   1.000
_cell.length_c   1.000
_cell.angle_alpha   90.00
_cell.angle_beta   90.00
_cell.angle_gamma   90.00
#
_symmetry.space_group_name_H-M   'P 1'
#
loop_
_entity.id
_entity.type
_entity.pdbx_description
1 polymer ?
#
loop_
_entity_poly.entity_id
_entity_poly.type
_entity_poly.pdbx_seq_one_letter_code
_entity_poly.pdbx_strand_id
1 'polypeptide(L)'
;MAPDLSALHNNKKARLYIEMADKYLEIIGYTEHGLRHTDIVSKAAYNILKKLSFSESEAELAAAAGFLHDIGNMLGRSNHHKMGAILAKEVLEELGYDPRDIIRAMRAIVMHEEDEGVIPDAIAAALILADKADVHRSRVRNPAMVTEDIHDRVNYAATESELSIEPDKKFIILSLVIDT
;
A
#
# COMPACT_ATOMS: atom_id res chain seq x y z
N MET A 1 -13.02 14.55 12.30
CA MET A 1 -13.35 15.01 10.93
C MET A 1 -12.97 13.85 10.01
N ALA A 2 -13.78 13.50 9.01
CA ALA A 2 -13.46 12.34 8.16
C ALA A 2 -12.15 12.58 7.37
N PRO A 3 -11.37 11.53 7.07
CA PRO A 3 -10.18 11.62 6.22
C PRO A 3 -10.47 12.31 4.87
N ASP A 4 -9.85 13.47 4.59
CA ASP A 4 -9.91 14.05 3.24
C ASP A 4 -8.86 13.39 2.35
N LEU A 5 -9.27 12.34 1.63
CA LEU A 5 -8.40 11.61 0.71
C LEU A 5 -7.91 12.49 -0.46
N SER A 6 -8.77 13.38 -0.95
CA SER A 6 -8.44 14.25 -2.06
C SER A 6 -7.33 15.21 -1.66
N ALA A 7 -7.42 15.80 -0.46
CA ALA A 7 -6.36 16.62 0.09
C ALA A 7 -5.05 15.84 0.25
N LEU A 8 -5.09 14.58 0.69
CA LEU A 8 -3.92 13.72 0.81
C LEU A 8 -3.27 13.41 -0.54
N HIS A 9 -4.04 12.98 -1.54
CA HIS A 9 -3.53 12.65 -2.88
C HIS A 9 -2.91 13.87 -3.60
N ASN A 10 -3.37 15.08 -3.25
CA ASN A 10 -2.84 16.34 -3.75
C ASN A 10 -1.77 16.98 -2.84
N ASN A 11 -1.47 16.38 -1.69
CA ASN A 11 -0.48 16.90 -0.76
C ASN A 11 0.94 16.78 -1.36
N LYS A 12 1.60 17.93 -1.57
CA LYS A 12 2.92 17.99 -2.21
C LYS A 12 3.99 17.22 -1.45
N LYS A 13 3.94 17.22 -0.11
CA LYS A 13 4.92 16.52 0.74
C LYS A 13 4.76 15.01 0.61
N ALA A 14 3.52 14.50 0.74
CA ALA A 14 3.21 13.09 0.59
C ALA A 14 3.70 12.55 -0.78
N ARG A 15 3.37 13.27 -1.85
CA ARG A 15 3.78 12.91 -3.22
C ARG A 15 5.29 12.90 -3.38
N LEU A 16 5.98 13.92 -2.86
CA LEU A 16 7.44 13.97 -2.91
C LEU A 16 8.09 12.80 -2.15
N TYR A 17 7.53 12.40 -1.01
CA TYR A 17 8.03 11.22 -0.28
C TYR A 17 7.87 9.94 -1.11
N ILE A 18 6.71 9.74 -1.75
CA ILE A 18 6.47 8.59 -2.64
C ILE A 18 7.44 8.60 -3.81
N GLU A 19 7.62 9.75 -4.48
CA GLU A 19 8.54 9.90 -5.60
C GLU A 19 10.00 9.59 -5.20
N MET A 20 10.42 10.03 -4.00
CA MET A 20 11.76 9.77 -3.49
C MET A 20 11.97 8.32 -3.02
N ALA A 21 10.93 7.70 -2.45
CA ALA A 21 10.92 6.28 -2.09
C ALA A 21 11.10 5.41 -3.33
N ASP A 22 10.30 5.66 -4.36
CA ASP A 22 10.35 4.93 -5.62
C ASP A 22 11.70 5.09 -6.33
N LYS A 23 12.24 6.32 -6.36
CA LYS A 23 13.57 6.59 -6.92
C LYS A 23 14.68 5.84 -6.18
N TYR A 24 14.60 5.75 -4.86
CA TYR A 24 15.57 4.97 -4.08
C TYR A 24 15.49 3.48 -4.45
N LEU A 25 14.29 2.92 -4.50
CA LEU A 25 14.07 1.51 -4.86
C LEU A 25 14.51 1.18 -6.29
N GLU A 26 14.31 2.11 -7.24
CA GLU A 26 14.85 1.99 -8.60
C GLU A 26 16.38 1.88 -8.61
N ILE A 27 17.09 2.71 -7.84
CA ILE A 27 18.56 2.70 -7.77
C ILE A 27 19.09 1.36 -7.27
N ILE A 28 18.39 0.73 -6.33
CA ILE A 28 18.78 -0.56 -5.75
C ILE A 28 18.16 -1.77 -6.46
N GLY A 29 17.47 -1.55 -7.59
CA GLY A 29 17.02 -2.60 -8.50
C GLY A 29 15.70 -3.28 -8.15
N TYR A 30 14.85 -2.67 -7.33
CA TYR A 30 13.53 -3.22 -6.95
C TYR A 30 12.40 -2.78 -7.90
N THR A 31 11.27 -3.48 -7.82
CA THR A 31 10.00 -3.09 -8.48
C THR A 31 9.54 -1.67 -8.15
N GLU A 32 8.66 -1.13 -9.00
CA GLU A 32 8.00 0.15 -8.80
C GLU A 32 7.11 0.18 -7.55
N HIS A 33 7.30 1.25 -6.76
CA HIS A 33 6.50 1.60 -5.57
C HIS A 33 6.20 3.12 -5.57
N GLY A 34 6.00 3.68 -6.77
CA GLY A 34 5.68 5.08 -6.98
C GLY A 34 4.18 5.35 -6.92
N LEU A 35 3.79 6.52 -7.42
CA LEU A 35 2.40 7.00 -7.35
C LEU A 35 1.38 6.06 -8.01
N ARG A 36 1.80 5.26 -9.00
CA ARG A 36 0.90 4.30 -9.65
C ARG A 36 0.57 3.17 -8.67
N HIS A 37 1.60 2.56 -8.08
CA HIS A 37 1.43 1.51 -7.09
C HIS A 37 0.63 2.00 -5.87
N THR A 38 1.03 3.10 -5.25
CA THR A 38 0.35 3.58 -4.03
C THR A 38 -1.11 4.00 -4.28
N ASP A 39 -1.44 4.50 -5.47
CA ASP A 39 -2.83 4.80 -5.86
C ASP A 39 -3.66 3.53 -6.06
N ILE A 40 -3.09 2.47 -6.65
CA ILE A 40 -3.74 1.15 -6.77
C ILE A 40 -4.01 0.56 -5.39
N VAL A 41 -3.00 0.54 -4.51
CA VAL A 41 -3.13 0.02 -3.14
C VAL A 41 -4.16 0.82 -2.34
N SER A 42 -4.12 2.16 -2.41
CA SER A 42 -5.11 3.05 -1.78
C SER A 42 -6.54 2.70 -2.20
N LYS A 43 -6.78 2.60 -3.52
CA LYS A 43 -8.10 2.26 -4.07
C LYS A 43 -8.55 0.84 -3.72
N ALA A 44 -7.64 -0.13 -3.76
CA ALA A 44 -7.94 -1.51 -3.39
C ALA A 44 -8.31 -1.63 -1.91
N ALA A 45 -7.55 -1.00 -1.01
CA ALA A 45 -7.83 -0.98 0.43
C ALA A 45 -9.20 -0.36 0.74
N TYR A 46 -9.53 0.77 0.10
CA TYR A 46 -10.87 1.37 0.15
C TYR A 46 -11.95 0.36 -0.27
N ASN A 47 -11.79 -0.22 -1.47
CA ASN A 47 -12.79 -1.09 -2.08
C ASN A 47 -13.03 -2.38 -1.29
N ILE A 48 -11.99 -2.95 -0.67
CA ILE A 48 -12.10 -4.12 0.20
C ILE A 48 -13.07 -3.80 1.35
N LEU A 49 -12.81 -2.71 2.08
CA LEU A 49 -13.63 -2.34 3.24
C LEU A 49 -15.05 -1.93 2.83
N LYS A 50 -15.21 -1.20 1.72
CA LYS A 50 -16.54 -0.85 1.20
C LYS A 50 -17.36 -2.06 0.83
N LYS A 51 -16.79 -3.04 0.11
CA LYS A 51 -17.51 -4.27 -0.28
C LYS A 51 -17.87 -5.12 0.93
N LEU A 52 -17.06 -5.08 1.99
CA LEU A 52 -17.34 -5.75 3.26
C LEU A 52 -18.25 -4.93 4.21
N SER A 53 -18.85 -3.83 3.73
CA SER A 53 -19.79 -2.99 4.47
C SER A 53 -19.23 -2.31 5.73
N PHE A 54 -17.91 -2.07 5.78
CA PHE A 54 -17.31 -1.20 6.80
C PHE A 54 -17.69 0.27 6.58
N SER A 55 -17.48 1.09 7.61
CA SER A 55 -17.83 2.51 7.58
C SER A 55 -17.02 3.28 6.52
N GLU A 56 -17.57 4.40 6.03
CA GLU A 56 -16.86 5.28 5.08
C GLU A 56 -15.52 5.73 5.63
N SER A 57 -15.51 6.19 6.88
CA SER A 57 -14.29 6.64 7.58
C SER A 57 -13.21 5.55 7.67
N GLU A 58 -13.60 4.28 7.85
CA GLU A 58 -12.62 3.19 7.89
C GLU A 58 -12.07 2.86 6.51
N ALA A 59 -12.91 2.87 5.48
CA ALA A 59 -12.49 2.67 4.11
C ALA A 59 -11.54 3.78 3.64
N GLU A 60 -11.87 5.04 3.93
CA GLU A 60 -10.99 6.18 3.66
C GLU A 60 -9.68 6.07 4.45
N LEU A 61 -9.71 5.68 5.73
CA LEU A 61 -8.49 5.55 6.50
C LEU A 61 -7.56 4.42 5.99
N ALA A 62 -8.12 3.31 5.52
CA ALA A 62 -7.34 2.24 4.87
C ALA A 62 -6.72 2.70 3.55
N ALA A 63 -7.46 3.51 2.79
CA ALA A 63 -6.96 4.11 1.55
C ALA A 63 -5.81 5.09 1.82
N ALA A 64 -5.95 5.95 2.84
CA ALA A 64 -4.91 6.87 3.28
C ALA A 64 -3.64 6.12 3.75
N ALA A 65 -3.80 5.03 4.50
CA ALA A 65 -2.68 4.18 4.89
C ALA A 65 -2.01 3.54 3.66
N GLY A 66 -2.78 3.03 2.70
CA GLY A 66 -2.26 2.47 1.44
C GLY A 66 -1.52 3.48 0.58
N PHE A 67 -1.98 4.72 0.51
CA PHE A 67 -1.29 5.77 -0.23
C PHE A 67 0.10 6.10 0.35
N LEU A 68 0.28 5.91 1.65
CA LEU A 68 1.49 6.32 2.40
C LEU A 68 2.39 5.16 2.83
N HIS A 69 1.99 3.90 2.63
CA HIS A 69 2.62 2.77 3.33
C HIS A 69 4.13 2.60 3.05
N ASP A 70 4.56 2.89 1.83
CA ASP A 70 5.95 2.71 1.38
C ASP A 70 6.86 3.92 1.53
N ILE A 71 6.36 5.06 2.01
CA ILE A 71 7.14 6.32 1.99
C ILE A 71 8.46 6.24 2.78
N GLY A 72 8.56 5.32 3.73
CA GLY A 72 9.79 5.08 4.48
C GLY A 72 10.97 4.61 3.61
N ASN A 73 10.70 4.01 2.44
CA ASN A 73 11.73 3.55 1.52
C ASN A 73 12.62 4.70 1.01
N MET A 74 12.18 5.97 1.11
CA MET A 74 13.02 7.12 0.75
C MET A 74 14.29 7.26 1.62
N LEU A 75 14.33 6.59 2.78
CA LEU A 75 15.44 6.58 3.71
C LEU A 75 16.18 5.22 3.77
N GLY A 76 15.78 4.24 2.94
CA GLY A 76 16.31 2.88 2.96
C GLY A 76 15.21 1.82 3.11
N ARG A 77 15.52 0.57 2.74
CA ARG A 77 14.57 -0.56 2.88
C ARG A 77 14.41 -1.05 4.32
N SER A 78 15.50 -1.02 5.09
CA SER A 78 15.50 -1.53 6.46
C SER A 78 14.57 -0.70 7.35
N ASN A 79 13.56 -1.34 7.95
CA ASN A 79 12.56 -0.69 8.78
C ASN A 79 11.71 0.39 8.07
N HIS A 80 11.56 0.31 6.75
CA HIS A 80 10.79 1.31 5.98
C HIS A 80 9.35 1.45 6.50
N HIS A 81 8.71 0.37 6.93
CA HIS A 81 7.36 0.37 7.51
C HIS A 81 7.28 1.20 8.80
N LYS A 82 8.25 1.04 9.72
CA LYS A 82 8.32 1.82 10.97
C LYS A 82 8.62 3.29 10.70
N MET A 83 9.57 3.58 9.81
CA MET A 83 9.94 4.95 9.46
C MET A 83 8.81 5.64 8.68
N GLY A 84 8.17 4.91 7.77
CA GLY A 84 7.00 5.31 7.00
C GLY A 84 5.84 5.68 7.89
N ALA A 85 5.57 4.93 8.95
CA ALA A 85 4.53 5.29 9.92
C ALA A 85 4.80 6.64 10.62
N ILE A 86 6.06 6.93 10.98
CA ILE A 86 6.43 8.22 11.60
C ILE A 86 6.31 9.37 10.60
N LEU A 87 6.70 9.18 9.34
CA LEU A 87 6.56 10.17 8.28
C LEU A 87 5.09 10.42 7.91
N ALA A 88 4.29 9.35 7.87
CA ALA A 88 2.86 9.43 7.60
C ALA A 88 2.14 10.21 8.68
N LYS A 89 2.50 10.00 9.96
CA LYS A 89 1.98 10.79 11.08
C LYS A 89 2.10 12.29 10.82
N GLU A 90 3.28 12.76 10.41
CA GLU A 90 3.52 14.18 10.13
C GLU A 90 2.59 14.71 9.03
N VAL A 91 2.47 13.99 7.92
CA VAL A 91 1.59 14.36 6.79
C VAL A 91 0.12 14.42 7.24
N LEU A 92 -0.34 13.42 8.00
CA LEU A 92 -1.74 13.32 8.42
C LEU A 92 -2.09 14.37 9.50
N GLU A 93 -1.15 14.71 10.39
CA GLU A 93 -1.31 15.81 11.35
C GLU A 93 -1.47 17.17 10.64
N GLU A 94 -0.67 17.44 9.61
CA GLU A 94 -0.78 18.66 8.81
C GLU A 94 -2.11 18.78 8.06
N LEU A 95 -2.69 17.64 7.66
CA LEU A 95 -4.00 17.56 7.03
C LEU A 95 -5.16 17.57 8.04
N GLY A 96 -4.87 17.63 9.35
CA GLY A 96 -5.89 17.75 10.39
C GLY A 96 -6.67 16.46 10.66
N TYR A 97 -6.09 15.29 10.39
CA TYR A 97 -6.71 14.00 10.70
C TYR A 97 -6.89 13.85 12.22
N ASP A 98 -7.91 13.09 12.62
CA ASP A 98 -8.13 12.81 14.05
C ASP A 98 -6.94 12.00 14.62
N PRO A 99 -6.41 12.34 15.81
CA PRO A 99 -5.28 11.61 16.40
C PRO A 99 -5.50 10.09 16.52
N ARG A 100 -6.75 9.64 16.74
CA ARG A 100 -7.06 8.20 16.79
C ARG A 100 -6.92 7.55 15.42
N ASP A 101 -7.34 8.23 14.37
CA ASP A 101 -7.22 7.75 12.99
C ASP A 101 -5.76 7.73 12.56
N ILE A 102 -4.97 8.75 12.93
CA ILE A 102 -3.52 8.77 12.70
C ILE A 102 -2.85 7.56 13.34
N ILE A 103 -3.15 7.25 14.61
CA ILE A 103 -2.60 6.07 15.30
C ILE A 103 -2.98 4.77 14.59
N ARG A 104 -4.22 4.65 14.10
CA ARG A 104 -4.67 3.46 13.36
C ARG A 104 -3.97 3.33 12.00
N ALA A 105 -3.82 4.41 11.25
CA ALA A 105 -3.07 4.43 10.00
C ALA A 105 -1.60 4.05 10.23
N MET A 106 -0.95 4.62 11.25
CA MET A 106 0.42 4.26 11.63
C MET A 106 0.54 2.76 11.93
N ARG A 107 -0.40 2.20 12.70
CA ARG A 107 -0.40 0.76 13.01
C ARG A 107 -0.59 -0.09 11.75
N ALA A 108 -1.50 0.30 10.86
CA ALA A 108 -1.68 -0.39 9.59
C ALA A 108 -0.39 -0.35 8.74
N ILE A 109 0.27 0.80 8.65
CA ILE A 109 1.55 0.96 7.94
C ILE A 109 2.65 0.14 8.61
N VAL A 110 2.71 0.01 9.93
CA VAL A 110 3.72 -0.90 10.53
C VAL A 110 3.43 -2.36 10.18
N MET A 111 2.16 -2.76 10.19
CA MET A 111 1.75 -4.16 10.04
C MET A 111 1.74 -4.67 8.59
N HIS A 112 2.00 -3.82 7.59
CA HIS A 112 1.99 -4.26 6.18
C HIS A 112 3.19 -5.15 5.81
N GLU A 113 4.18 -5.22 6.69
CA GLU A 113 5.34 -6.11 6.59
C GLU A 113 5.18 -7.37 7.46
N GLU A 114 5.64 -8.52 6.95
CA GLU A 114 5.26 -9.86 7.44
C GLU A 114 5.70 -10.19 8.88
N ASP A 115 6.71 -9.48 9.42
CA ASP A 115 7.35 -9.80 10.70
C ASP A 115 6.82 -9.00 11.92
N GLU A 116 5.79 -8.14 11.77
CA GLU A 116 5.42 -7.17 12.82
C GLU A 116 4.31 -7.60 13.81
N GLY A 117 3.98 -8.89 13.87
CA GLY A 117 3.10 -9.46 14.90
C GLY A 117 1.70 -9.75 14.41
N VAL A 118 0.67 -9.34 15.17
CA VAL A 118 -0.73 -9.72 14.90
C VAL A 118 -1.49 -8.56 14.26
N ILE A 119 -2.18 -8.83 13.16
CA ILE A 119 -3.04 -7.87 12.44
C ILE A 119 -4.09 -7.30 13.40
N PRO A 120 -4.06 -5.99 13.69
CA PRO A 120 -4.80 -5.42 14.82
C PRO A 120 -6.26 -5.07 14.52
N ASP A 121 -6.58 -4.73 13.27
CA ASP A 121 -7.91 -4.30 12.84
C ASP A 121 -8.11 -4.48 11.33
N ALA A 122 -9.32 -4.16 10.86
CA ALA A 122 -9.72 -4.27 9.46
C ALA A 122 -8.93 -3.34 8.53
N ILE A 123 -8.41 -2.20 9.02
CA ILE A 123 -7.64 -1.25 8.23
C ILE A 123 -6.29 -1.87 7.85
N ALA A 124 -5.60 -2.44 8.84
CA ALA A 124 -4.36 -3.17 8.60
C ALA A 124 -4.58 -4.38 7.67
N ALA A 125 -5.65 -5.15 7.90
CA ALA A 125 -5.98 -6.30 7.05
C ALA A 125 -6.24 -5.89 5.59
N ALA A 126 -6.99 -4.81 5.36
CA ALA A 126 -7.29 -4.31 4.03
C ALA A 126 -6.04 -3.78 3.32
N LEU A 127 -5.15 -3.08 4.04
CA LEU A 127 -3.87 -2.61 3.49
C LEU A 127 -3.00 -3.79 3.04
N ILE A 128 -2.80 -4.80 3.89
CA ILE A 128 -1.98 -5.98 3.56
C ILE A 128 -2.52 -6.67 2.31
N LEU A 129 -3.83 -6.91 2.26
CA LEU A 129 -4.46 -7.55 1.09
C LEU A 129 -4.33 -6.71 -0.18
N ALA A 130 -4.47 -5.38 -0.06
CA ALA A 130 -4.37 -4.47 -1.18
C ALA A 130 -2.95 -4.40 -1.76
N ASP A 131 -1.92 -4.28 -0.90
CA ASP A 131 -0.51 -4.24 -1.30
C ASP A 131 -0.09 -5.55 -1.97
N LYS A 132 -0.30 -6.68 -1.28
CA LYS A 132 0.10 -7.99 -1.80
C LYS A 132 -0.68 -8.44 -3.04
N ALA A 133 -1.79 -7.78 -3.37
CA ALA A 133 -2.56 -8.04 -4.58
C ALA A 133 -2.09 -7.26 -5.83
N ASP A 134 -1.28 -6.19 -5.68
CA ASP A 134 -0.70 -5.46 -6.82
C ASP A 134 0.49 -6.23 -7.41
N VAL A 135 0.17 -7.37 -8.02
CA VAL A 135 1.10 -8.29 -8.68
C VAL A 135 0.95 -8.16 -10.18
N HIS A 136 1.89 -7.50 -10.86
CA HIS A 136 1.81 -7.32 -12.31
C HIS A 136 3.16 -6.98 -12.93
N ARG A 137 3.42 -7.46 -14.15
CA ARG A 137 4.70 -7.27 -14.86
C ARG A 137 5.08 -5.81 -15.09
N SER A 138 4.10 -4.91 -15.15
CA SER A 138 4.36 -3.47 -15.29
C SER A 138 5.08 -2.87 -14.09
N ARG A 139 5.13 -3.57 -12.95
CA ARG A 139 5.92 -3.17 -11.78
C ARG A 139 7.41 -3.42 -11.95
N VAL A 140 7.78 -4.36 -12.82
CA VAL A 140 9.16 -4.79 -13.00
C VAL A 140 9.88 -3.78 -13.89
N ARG A 141 10.88 -3.12 -13.31
CA ARG A 141 11.66 -2.08 -14.00
C ARG A 141 12.76 -2.66 -14.89
N ASN A 142 13.39 -3.75 -14.44
CA ASN A 142 14.51 -4.36 -15.15
C ASN A 142 14.31 -5.89 -15.28
N PRO A 143 13.75 -6.35 -16.41
CA PRO A 143 13.57 -7.78 -16.68
C PRO A 143 14.86 -8.61 -16.59
N ALA A 144 16.03 -8.01 -16.79
CA ALA A 144 17.31 -8.72 -16.73
C ALA A 144 17.76 -9.07 -15.30
N MET A 145 17.19 -8.41 -14.28
CA MET A 145 17.49 -8.64 -12.85
C MET A 145 16.42 -9.49 -12.15
N VAL A 146 15.40 -9.92 -12.87
CA VAL A 146 14.25 -10.65 -12.33
C VAL A 146 14.68 -11.89 -11.54
N THR A 147 15.79 -12.54 -11.88
CA THR A 147 16.24 -13.74 -11.16
C THR A 147 16.70 -13.49 -9.72
N GLU A 148 17.02 -12.25 -9.34
CA GLU A 148 17.61 -11.92 -8.04
C GLU A 148 16.59 -11.59 -6.95
N ASP A 149 15.37 -11.15 -7.31
CA ASP A 149 14.27 -10.89 -6.37
C ASP A 149 13.05 -11.77 -6.68
N ILE A 150 12.60 -12.53 -5.70
CA ILE A 150 11.41 -13.39 -5.82
C ILE A 150 10.14 -12.59 -6.14
N HIS A 151 10.03 -11.34 -5.66
CA HIS A 151 8.89 -10.48 -5.94
C HIS A 151 8.85 -10.09 -7.41
N ASP A 152 10.00 -9.72 -7.98
CA ASP A 152 10.13 -9.39 -9.39
C ASP A 152 9.83 -10.60 -10.28
N ARG A 153 10.19 -11.82 -9.86
CA ARG A 153 9.83 -13.06 -10.58
C ARG A 153 8.34 -13.25 -10.70
N VAL A 154 7.62 -13.15 -9.57
CA VAL A 154 6.17 -13.33 -9.54
C VAL A 154 5.49 -12.20 -10.33
N ASN A 155 5.92 -10.95 -10.13
CA ASN A 155 5.40 -9.81 -10.88
C ASN A 155 5.64 -9.98 -12.39
N TYR A 156 6.85 -10.31 -12.83
CA TYR A 156 7.19 -10.44 -14.25
C TYR A 156 6.34 -11.52 -14.94
N ALA A 157 6.11 -12.63 -14.25
CA ALA A 157 5.30 -13.72 -14.78
C ALA A 157 3.81 -13.36 -14.89
N ALA A 158 3.28 -12.49 -14.02
CA ALA A 158 1.88 -12.08 -14.05
C ALA A 158 1.57 -11.06 -15.16
N THR A 159 0.73 -11.46 -16.12
CA THR A 159 0.18 -10.58 -17.19
C THR A 159 -1.10 -9.89 -16.80
N GLU A 160 -1.85 -10.46 -15.87
CA GLU A 160 -3.12 -9.94 -15.38
C GLU A 160 -3.24 -10.26 -13.89
N SER A 161 -3.81 -9.32 -13.12
CA SER A 161 -4.13 -9.49 -11.71
C SER A 161 -5.47 -8.85 -11.40
N GLU A 162 -6.35 -9.61 -10.74
CA GLU A 162 -7.65 -9.15 -10.31
C GLU A 162 -7.92 -9.58 -8.86
N LEU A 163 -8.27 -8.62 -8.01
CA LEU A 163 -8.74 -8.86 -6.65
C LEU A 163 -10.26 -8.73 -6.59
N SER A 164 -10.95 -9.83 -6.31
CA SER A 164 -12.40 -9.87 -6.16
C SER A 164 -12.80 -10.16 -4.71
N ILE A 165 -13.89 -9.54 -4.28
CA ILE A 165 -14.42 -9.64 -2.92
C ILE A 165 -15.87 -10.09 -3.05
N GLU A 166 -16.19 -11.24 -2.47
CA GLU A 166 -17.51 -11.86 -2.49
C GLU A 166 -18.01 -12.06 -1.05
N PRO A 167 -18.65 -11.04 -0.44
CA PRO A 167 -19.04 -11.06 0.98
C PRO A 167 -20.00 -12.21 1.32
N ASP A 168 -20.97 -12.49 0.44
CA ASP A 168 -21.98 -13.54 0.64
C ASP A 168 -21.35 -14.94 0.71
N LYS A 169 -20.27 -15.16 -0.05
CA LYS A 169 -19.53 -16.43 -0.06
C LYS A 169 -18.37 -16.45 0.94
N LYS A 170 -18.11 -15.32 1.61
CA LYS A 170 -16.95 -15.11 2.51
C LYS A 170 -15.61 -15.36 1.81
N PHE A 171 -15.50 -14.95 0.55
CA PHE A 171 -14.27 -15.09 -0.23
C PHE A 171 -13.64 -13.74 -0.57
N ILE A 172 -12.32 -13.73 -0.52
CA ILE A 172 -11.45 -12.73 -1.15
C ILE A 172 -10.54 -13.53 -2.08
N ILE A 173 -10.58 -13.24 -3.38
CA ILE A 173 -9.95 -14.06 -4.41
C ILE A 173 -8.99 -13.18 -5.20
N LEU A 174 -7.71 -13.57 -5.22
CA LEU A 174 -6.70 -13.03 -6.12
C LEU A 174 -6.58 -13.97 -7.33
N SER A 175 -6.99 -13.49 -8.51
CA SER A 175 -6.88 -14.19 -9.78
C SER A 175 -5.67 -13.65 -10.54
N LEU A 176 -4.75 -14.53 -10.95
CA LEU A 176 -3.55 -14.18 -11.72
C LEU A 176 -3.52 -14.95 -13.03
N VAL A 177 -3.15 -14.29 -14.12
CA VAL A 177 -2.76 -14.95 -15.37
C VAL A 177 -1.24 -14.94 -15.45
N ILE A 178 -0.64 -16.13 -15.59
CA ILE A 178 0.80 -16.33 -15.58
C ILE A 178 1.28 -16.69 -16.99
N ASP A 179 2.28 -15.98 -17.47
CA ASP A 179 3.02 -16.25 -18.71
C ASP A 179 4.11 -17.29 -18.40
N THR A 180 3.80 -18.57 -18.65
CA THR A 180 4.64 -19.74 -18.36
C THR A 180 5.50 -20.17 -19.54
#